data_AF-A0A9E6BRL6-F1
#
_entry.id   AF-A0A9E6BRL6-F1
#
_cell.length_a   1.000
_cell.length_b   1.000
_cell.length_c   1.000
_cell.angle_alpha   90.00
_cell.angle_beta   90.00
_cell.angle_gamma   90.00
#
_symmetry.space_group_name_H-M   'P 1'
#
loop_
_entity.id
_entity.type
_entity.pdbx_description
1 polymer ?
#
loop_
_entity_poly.entity_id
_entity_poly.type
_entity_poly.pdbx_seq_one_letter_code
_entity_poly.pdbx_strand_id
1 'polypeptide(L)'
;MGRYCEICHRERPHEQFSGKGRGRVICKRCRKRIPKAEIQRILERDEVFGYYCDQSNISAKNSDRLEILSQSPRPGISELATVVLEAAKVAPHRRRRREVIGRERPDLLEELIQCGLEEPDAV
;
A
#
# COMPACT_ATOMS: atom_id res chain seq x y z
N MET A 1 3.03 -15.45 -22.31
CA MET A 1 2.82 -14.36 -21.34
C MET A 1 1.94 -14.86 -20.24
N GLY A 2 2.36 -14.69 -18.99
CA GLY A 2 1.59 -15.06 -17.81
C GLY A 2 0.90 -13.85 -17.20
N ARG A 3 0.38 -14.03 -15.99
CA ARG A 3 -0.01 -12.92 -15.11
C ARG A 3 0.91 -12.88 -13.90
N TYR A 4 1.14 -11.67 -13.42
CA TYR A 4 1.87 -11.44 -12.18
C TYR A 4 0.97 -11.72 -10.98
N CYS A 5 1.49 -12.45 -10.00
CA CYS A 5 0.76 -12.74 -8.75
C CYS A 5 1.21 -11.77 -7.66
N GLU A 6 0.26 -10.99 -7.11
CA GLU A 6 0.52 -9.99 -6.06
C GLU A 6 1.11 -10.57 -4.77
N ILE A 7 0.80 -11.83 -4.43
CA ILE A 7 1.31 -12.46 -3.19
C ILE A 7 2.72 -13.04 -3.31
N CYS A 8 3.05 -13.68 -4.44
CA CYS A 8 4.35 -14.37 -4.59
C CYS A 8 5.32 -13.64 -5.51
N HIS A 9 4.91 -12.48 -6.03
CA HIS A 9 5.72 -11.59 -6.87
C HIS A 9 6.36 -12.30 -8.08
N ARG A 10 5.69 -13.33 -8.60
CA ARG A 10 6.16 -14.15 -9.72
C ARG A 10 5.13 -14.16 -10.84
N GLU A 11 5.63 -14.17 -12.07
CA GLU A 11 4.81 -14.44 -13.23
C GLU A 11 4.36 -15.91 -13.22
N ARG A 12 3.07 -16.14 -13.46
CA ARG A 12 2.45 -17.47 -13.47
C ARG A 12 1.57 -17.64 -14.72
N PRO A 13 1.42 -18.87 -15.23
CA PRO A 13 0.50 -19.15 -16.33
C PRO A 13 -0.93 -18.71 -16.01
N HIS A 14 -1.71 -18.27 -17.00
CA HIS A 14 -3.10 -17.82 -16.83
C HIS A 14 -3.98 -18.86 -16.13
N GLU A 15 -3.72 -20.16 -16.37
CA GLU A 15 -4.39 -21.31 -15.74
C GLU A 15 -4.25 -21.34 -14.22
N GLN A 16 -3.20 -20.72 -13.68
CA GLN A 16 -2.96 -20.60 -12.25
C GLN A 16 -3.78 -19.47 -11.62
N PHE A 17 -4.58 -18.72 -12.39
CA PHE A 17 -5.48 -17.70 -11.89
C PHE A 17 -6.94 -18.14 -12.07
N SER A 18 -7.87 -17.42 -11.45
CA SER A 18 -9.31 -17.60 -11.62
C SER A 18 -9.92 -16.31 -12.16
N GLY A 19 -11.00 -16.41 -12.93
CA GLY A 19 -11.50 -15.27 -13.72
C GLY A 19 -12.10 -14.09 -12.92
N LYS A 20 -12.40 -14.23 -11.63
CA LYS A 20 -13.15 -13.22 -10.85
C LYS A 20 -12.49 -12.88 -9.51
N GLY A 21 -12.64 -11.61 -9.09
CA GLY A 21 -12.18 -11.08 -7.81
C GLY A 21 -10.70 -11.29 -7.54
N ARG A 22 -10.35 -11.65 -6.30
CA ARG A 22 -8.97 -11.94 -5.88
C ARG A 22 -8.29 -13.04 -6.72
N GLY A 23 -9.05 -13.93 -7.34
CA GLY A 23 -8.49 -14.96 -8.22
C GLY A 23 -7.87 -14.39 -9.50
N ARG A 24 -8.19 -13.15 -9.88
CA ARG A 24 -7.64 -12.48 -11.05
C ARG A 24 -6.16 -12.09 -10.86
N VAL A 25 -5.81 -11.76 -9.62
CA VAL A 25 -4.54 -11.15 -9.20
C VAL A 25 -3.70 -12.07 -8.31
N ILE A 26 -4.32 -13.06 -7.66
CA ILE A 26 -3.64 -14.06 -6.83
C ILE A 26 -3.71 -15.44 -7.49
N CYS A 27 -2.55 -16.10 -7.61
CA CYS A 27 -2.48 -17.46 -8.11
C CYS A 27 -3.15 -18.47 -7.15
N LYS A 28 -3.68 -19.57 -7.71
CA LYS A 28 -4.37 -20.66 -6.99
C LYS A 28 -3.55 -21.22 -5.85
N ARG A 29 -2.22 -21.34 -6.02
CA ARG A 29 -1.30 -21.82 -4.98
C ARG A 29 -1.27 -20.91 -3.76
N CYS A 30 -1.06 -19.60 -3.95
CA CYS A 30 -1.07 -18.63 -2.87
C CYS A 30 -2.43 -18.54 -2.19
N ARG A 31 -3.50 -18.52 -2.99
CA ARG A 31 -4.88 -18.48 -2.49
C ARG A 31 -5.26 -19.69 -1.64
N LYS A 32 -4.71 -20.88 -1.94
CA LYS A 32 -4.95 -22.11 -1.17
C LYS A 32 -4.10 -22.17 0.10
N ARG A 33 -2.88 -21.62 0.07
CA ARG A 33 -1.92 -21.72 1.18
C ARG A 33 -2.18 -20.69 2.29
N ILE A 34 -2.63 -19.49 1.93
CA ILE A 34 -2.75 -18.37 2.87
C ILE A 34 -4.22 -18.18 3.27
N PRO A 35 -4.51 -17.98 4.58
CA PRO A 35 -5.86 -17.64 5.04
C PRO A 35 -6.40 -16.36 4.38
N LYS A 36 -7.72 -16.29 4.18
CA LYS A 36 -8.38 -15.13 3.54
C LYS A 36 -8.11 -13.80 4.25
N ALA A 37 -7.99 -13.83 5.57
CA ALA A 37 -7.72 -12.64 6.39
C ALA A 37 -6.29 -12.12 6.15
N GLU A 38 -5.32 -13.03 6.05
CA GLU A 38 -3.92 -12.66 5.79
C GLU A 38 -3.72 -12.21 4.34
N ILE A 39 -4.39 -12.85 3.38
CA ILE A 39 -4.44 -12.33 2.00
C ILE A 39 -4.99 -10.90 1.99
N GLN A 40 -6.08 -10.64 2.71
CA GLN A 40 -6.67 -9.30 2.76
C GLN A 40 -5.68 -8.31 3.38
N ARG A 41 -4.99 -8.68 4.45
CA ARG A 41 -3.97 -7.84 5.07
C ARG A 41 -2.85 -7.46 4.10
N ILE A 42 -2.34 -8.43 3.34
CA ILE A 42 -1.27 -8.18 2.36
C ILE A 42 -1.77 -7.24 1.27
N LEU A 43 -2.96 -7.50 0.72
CA LEU A 43 -3.54 -6.64 -0.31
C LEU A 43 -3.83 -5.22 0.17
N GLU A 44 -4.39 -5.06 1.38
CA GLU A 44 -4.65 -3.75 1.99
C GLU A 44 -3.35 -3.00 2.23
N ARG A 45 -2.30 -3.69 2.69
CA ARG A 45 -0.97 -3.11 2.84
C ARG A 45 -0.45 -2.65 1.48
N ASP A 46 -0.43 -3.52 0.48
CA ASP A 46 0.08 -3.19 -0.85
C ASP A 46 -0.74 -2.06 -1.52
N GLU A 47 -2.04 -1.99 -1.27
CA GLU A 47 -2.94 -0.90 -1.71
C GLU A 47 -2.48 0.44 -1.11
N VAL A 48 -2.24 0.50 0.21
CA VAL A 48 -1.76 1.72 0.89
C VAL A 48 -0.35 2.11 0.41
N PHE A 49 0.56 1.15 0.28
CA PHE A 49 1.90 1.38 -0.27
C PHE A 49 1.83 1.91 -1.71
N GLY A 50 0.99 1.33 -2.56
CA GLY A 50 0.80 1.78 -3.94
C GLY A 50 0.22 3.20 -4.04
N TYR A 51 -0.66 3.61 -3.11
CA TYR A 51 -1.14 5.00 -3.05
C TYR A 51 -0.03 5.99 -2.75
N TYR A 52 0.88 5.65 -1.84
CA TYR A 52 2.00 6.50 -1.52
C TYR A 52 3.07 6.46 -2.63
N CYS A 53 3.56 5.28 -3.01
CA CYS A 53 4.70 5.15 -3.90
C CYS A 53 4.37 5.38 -5.39
N ASP A 54 3.25 4.85 -5.89
CA ASP A 54 3.00 4.80 -7.33
C ASP A 54 2.20 6.00 -7.84
N GLN A 55 1.31 6.55 -7.02
CA GLN A 55 0.42 7.63 -7.46
C GLN A 55 1.15 8.97 -7.51
N SER A 56 1.15 9.57 -8.70
CA SER A 56 1.67 10.93 -8.92
C SER A 56 0.90 11.99 -8.12
N ASN A 57 -0.38 11.75 -7.86
CA ASN A 57 -1.25 12.57 -7.03
C ASN A 57 -2.19 11.68 -6.22
N ILE A 58 -2.20 11.82 -4.90
CA ILE A 58 -3.19 11.15 -4.05
C ILE A 58 -4.51 11.91 -4.20
N SER A 59 -5.40 11.37 -5.03
CA SER A 59 -6.71 11.96 -5.29
C SER A 59 -7.61 11.91 -4.05
N ALA A 60 -8.63 12.78 -3.99
CA ALA A 60 -9.63 12.77 -2.91
C ALA A 60 -10.24 11.37 -2.69
N LYS A 61 -10.53 10.65 -3.77
CA LYS A 61 -11.04 9.27 -3.69
C LYS A 61 -10.07 8.31 -3.00
N ASN A 62 -8.77 8.48 -3.19
CA ASN A 62 -7.76 7.67 -2.51
C ASN A 62 -7.67 8.08 -1.03
N SER A 63 -7.82 9.36 -0.72
CA SER A 63 -7.89 9.85 0.66
C SER A 63 -9.11 9.30 1.40
N ASP A 64 -10.30 9.30 0.79
CA ASP A 64 -11.51 8.68 1.35
C ASP A 64 -11.28 7.18 1.61
N ARG A 65 -10.58 6.51 0.69
CA ARG A 65 -10.23 5.10 0.83
C ARG A 65 -9.25 4.87 1.98
N LEU A 66 -8.26 5.74 2.14
CA LEU A 66 -7.30 5.70 3.25
C LEU A 66 -7.98 5.96 4.60
N GLU A 67 -8.97 6.85 4.65
CA GLU A 67 -9.76 7.11 5.87
C GLU A 67 -10.59 5.88 6.30
N ILE A 68 -11.13 5.12 5.34
CA ILE A 68 -11.79 3.84 5.65
C ILE A 68 -10.76 2.83 6.19
N LEU A 69 -9.56 2.80 5.62
CA LEU A 69 -8.50 1.86 6.03
C LEU A 69 -7.89 2.24 7.38
N SER A 70 -7.84 3.52 7.75
CA SER A 70 -7.38 3.98 9.06
C SER A 70 -8.31 3.52 10.20
N GLN A 71 -9.59 3.31 9.90
CA GLN A 71 -10.58 2.78 10.85
C GLN A 71 -10.63 1.25 10.90
N SER A 72 -9.74 0.56 10.18
CA SER A 72 -9.69 -0.90 10.16
C SER A 72 -9.32 -1.47 11.54
N PRO A 73 -9.92 -2.60 11.98
CA PRO A 73 -9.59 -3.24 13.25
C PRO A 73 -8.19 -3.86 13.30
N ARG A 74 -7.39 -3.72 12.23
CA ARG A 74 -6.03 -4.25 12.12
C ARG A 74 -5.02 -3.14 12.41
N PRO A 75 -4.32 -3.17 13.56
CA PRO A 75 -3.49 -2.04 14.00
C PRO A 75 -2.44 -1.65 12.96
N GLY A 76 -1.67 -2.61 12.42
CA GLY A 76 -0.64 -2.30 11.44
C GLY A 76 -1.12 -1.79 10.06
N ILE A 77 -2.41 -1.92 9.73
CA ILE A 77 -2.97 -1.29 8.51
C ILE A 77 -3.55 0.06 8.86
N SER A 78 -4.22 0.17 10.00
CA SER A 78 -4.78 1.41 10.53
C SER A 78 -3.68 2.47 10.69
N GLU A 79 -2.58 2.12 11.35
CA GLU A 79 -1.42 2.99 11.55
C GLU A 79 -0.84 3.44 10.20
N LEU A 80 -0.54 2.49 9.30
CA LEU A 80 0.01 2.77 7.99
C LEU A 80 -0.89 3.70 7.16
N ALA A 81 -2.19 3.42 7.13
CA ALA A 81 -3.16 4.23 6.39
C ALA A 81 -3.30 5.63 6.98
N THR A 82 -3.20 5.77 8.31
CA THR A 82 -3.24 7.08 9.00
C THR A 82 -2.03 7.93 8.60
N VAL A 83 -0.82 7.36 8.67
CA VAL A 83 0.42 8.06 8.30
C VAL A 83 0.36 8.51 6.82
N VAL A 84 -0.07 7.63 5.92
CA VAL A 84 -0.19 7.97 4.49
C VAL A 84 -1.29 9.01 4.24
N LEU A 85 -2.39 8.98 4.98
CA LEU A 85 -3.44 9.99 4.88
C LEU A 85 -2.95 11.37 5.31
N GLU A 86 -2.21 11.46 6.42
CA GLU A 86 -1.59 12.71 6.87
C GLU A 86 -0.57 13.22 5.84
N ALA A 87 0.26 12.32 5.29
CA ALA A 87 1.19 12.67 4.22
C ALA A 87 0.47 13.18 2.96
N ALA A 88 -0.68 12.60 2.63
CA ALA A 88 -1.51 13.05 1.51
C ALA A 88 -2.14 14.42 1.75
N LYS A 89 -2.49 14.77 2.99
CA LYS A 89 -3.01 16.11 3.35
C LYS A 89 -1.94 17.19 3.22
N VAL A 90 -0.72 16.89 3.63
CA VAL A 90 0.43 17.82 3.54
C VAL A 90 0.90 17.95 2.08
N ALA A 91 1.15 16.82 1.43
CA ALA A 91 1.76 16.79 0.09
C ALA A 91 1.12 15.69 -0.78
N PRO A 92 -0.04 15.96 -1.40
CA PRO A 92 -0.75 14.98 -2.22
C PRO A 92 0.05 14.62 -3.49
N HIS A 93 0.80 15.58 -4.04
CA HIS A 93 1.65 15.39 -5.21
C HIS A 93 2.95 14.67 -4.87
N ARG A 94 3.31 13.66 -5.66
CA ARG A 94 4.52 12.85 -5.46
C ARG A 94 5.81 13.67 -5.63
N ARG A 95 5.81 14.62 -6.57
CA ARG A 95 6.99 15.43 -6.88
C ARG A 95 7.33 16.28 -5.65
N ARG A 96 8.52 16.07 -5.08
CA ARG A 96 9.01 16.71 -3.84
C ARG A 96 8.22 16.36 -2.58
N ARG A 97 7.41 15.30 -2.58
CA ARG A 97 6.60 14.92 -1.41
C ARG A 97 7.47 14.81 -0.15
N ARG A 98 8.55 14.03 -0.24
CA ARG A 98 9.52 13.85 0.84
C ARG A 98 10.12 15.16 1.33
N GLU A 99 10.53 16.04 0.42
CA GLU A 99 11.11 17.35 0.75
C GLU A 99 10.11 18.27 1.47
N VAL A 100 8.84 18.28 1.00
CA VAL A 100 7.77 19.08 1.61
C VAL A 100 7.43 18.54 2.99
N ILE A 101 7.27 17.22 3.12
CA ILE A 101 7.00 16.56 4.42
C ILE A 101 8.15 16.84 5.39
N GLY A 102 9.41 16.65 4.98
CA GLY A 102 10.56 16.92 5.85
C GLY A 102 10.67 18.39 6.29
N ARG A 103 10.16 19.34 5.50
CA ARG A 103 10.17 20.76 5.84
C ARG A 103 9.01 21.18 6.74
N GLU A 104 7.81 20.66 6.50
CA GLU A 104 6.61 21.05 7.25
C GLU A 104 6.36 20.18 8.49
N ARG A 105 6.64 18.88 8.38
CA ARG A 105 6.35 17.84 9.39
C ARG A 105 7.47 16.79 9.40
N PRO A 106 8.65 17.11 9.96
CA PRO A 106 9.76 16.15 10.07
C PRO A 106 9.37 14.93 10.93
N ASP A 107 8.47 15.11 11.90
CA ASP A 107 7.88 14.04 12.71
C ASP A 107 7.16 12.98 11.84
N LEU A 108 6.42 13.43 10.83
CA LEU A 108 5.73 12.53 9.90
C LEU A 108 6.72 11.77 9.00
N LEU A 109 7.85 12.39 8.67
CA LEU A 109 8.91 11.72 7.92
C LEU A 109 9.52 10.57 8.73
N GLU A 110 9.73 10.76 10.03
CA GLU A 110 10.22 9.70 10.93
C GLU A 110 9.22 8.54 11.01
N GLU A 111 7.92 8.82 11.13
CA GLU A 111 6.87 7.79 11.11
C GLU A 111 6.82 7.02 9.78
N LEU A 112 6.99 7.71 8.65
CA LEU A 112 7.08 7.08 7.33
C LEU A 112 8.29 6.15 7.21
N ILE A 113 9.44 6.54 7.78
CA ILE A 113 10.65 5.71 7.84
C ILE A 113 10.42 4.49 8.73
N GLN A 114 9.82 4.67 9.92
CA GLN A 114 9.50 3.56 10.82
C GLN A 114 8.52 2.55 10.20
N CYS A 115 7.57 3.03 9.41
CA CYS A 115 6.65 2.18 8.65
C CYS A 115 7.30 1.49 7.43
N GLY A 116 8.54 1.86 7.08
CA GLY A 116 9.27 1.35 5.93
C GLY A 116 8.73 1.85 4.58
N LEU A 117 8.06 3.01 4.55
CA LEU A 117 7.59 3.67 3.33
C LEU A 117 8.68 4.53 2.65
N GLU A 118 9.64 5.00 3.43
CA GLU A 118 10.78 5.80 2.99
C GLU A 118 12.07 5.17 3.55
N GLU A 119 13.16 5.27 2.80
CA GLU A 119 14.48 4.90 3.31
C GLU A 119 15.04 6.07 4.15
N PRO A 120 15.70 5.78 5.29
CA PRO A 120 16.44 6.81 6.00
C PRO A 120 17.51 7.37 5.06
N ASP A 121 17.71 8.69 5.05
CA ASP A 121 18.80 9.29 4.28
C ASP A 121 20.11 8.59 4.65
N ALA A 122 20.73 7.94 3.67
CA ALA A 122 22.07 7.41 3.81
C ALA A 122 23.01 8.60 4.01
N VAL A 123 23.43 8.79 5.27
CA VAL A 123 24.53 9.69 5.64
C VAL A 123 25.82 9.24 4.98
#